data_AF-A0A640TBM1-F1
#
_entry.id   AF-A0A640TBM1-F1
#
_cell.length_a   1.000
_cell.length_b   1.000
_cell.length_c   1.000
_cell.angle_alpha   90.00
_cell.angle_beta   90.00
_cell.angle_gamma   90.00
#
_symmetry.space_group_name_H-M   'P 1'
#
loop_
_entity.id
_entity.type
_entity.pdbx_description
1 polymer ?
#
loop_
_entity_poly.entity_id
_entity_poly.type
_entity_poly.pdbx_seq_one_letter_code
_entity_poly.pdbx_strand_id
1 'polypeptide(L)' 'MRRLILAPVLVAVAALALAGCAQDFGQGPEGRVTDKSKDGKKFYLVVDPKKEGKAKKFRVSKYDYHDCYRGSKYPKCIDD' A
#
# COMPACT_ATOMS: atom_id res chain seq x y z
N MET A 1 36.16 24.58 -35.49
CA MET A 1 35.05 23.60 -35.54
C MET A 1 34.30 23.65 -34.21
N ARG A 2 32.98 23.79 -34.28
CA ARG A 2 32.06 24.08 -33.16
C ARG A 2 31.81 22.83 -32.30
N ARG A 3 31.86 23.04 -30.99
CA ARG A 3 30.98 22.51 -29.92
C ARG A 3 30.66 21.01 -29.94
N LEU A 4 31.23 20.27 -28.98
CA LEU A 4 30.60 19.09 -28.38
C LEU A 4 30.85 19.09 -26.86
N ILE A 5 30.15 19.97 -26.13
CA ILE A 5 29.94 19.84 -24.68
C ILE A 5 28.48 19.44 -24.50
N LEU A 6 28.15 18.16 -24.69
CA LEU A 6 26.80 17.62 -24.45
C LEU A 6 26.94 16.13 -24.12
N ALA A 7 27.45 15.80 -22.93
CA ALA A 7 27.62 14.40 -22.53
C ALA A 7 27.38 14.06 -21.05
N PRO A 8 26.62 14.84 -20.24
CA PRO A 8 26.09 14.26 -19.00
C PRO A 8 24.62 14.61 -18.80
N VAL A 9 23.72 14.20 -19.70
CA VAL A 9 22.27 14.38 -19.47
C VAL A 9 21.49 13.05 -19.56
N LEU A 10 22.09 11.99 -20.11
CA LEU A 10 21.34 10.76 -20.43
C LEU A 10 21.16 9.76 -19.27
N VAL A 11 21.85 9.91 -18.13
CA VAL A 11 21.79 8.92 -17.04
C VAL A 11 20.67 9.22 -16.02
N ALA A 12 20.15 10.44 -15.96
CA ALA A 12 19.18 10.84 -14.93
C ALA A 12 17.75 10.31 -15.16
N VAL A 13 17.41 9.87 -16.38
CA VAL A 13 16.03 9.51 -16.74
C VAL A 13 15.66 8.06 -16.38
N ALA A 14 16.65 7.20 -16.11
CA ALA A 14 16.39 5.78 -15.81
C ALA A 14 15.95 5.54 -14.35
N ALA A 15 16.26 6.44 -13.42
CA ALA A 15 15.95 6.25 -12.00
C ALA A 15 14.47 6.50 -11.65
N LEU A 16 13.74 7.33 -12.40
CA LEU A 16 12.33 7.62 -12.12
C LEU A 16 11.37 6.48 -12.52
N ALA A 17 11.82 5.50 -13.32
CA ALA A 17 10.96 4.38 -13.73
C ALA A 17 10.74 3.33 -12.63
N LEU A 18 11.65 3.23 -11.66
CA LEU A 18 11.59 2.22 -10.59
C LEU A 18 10.69 2.61 -9.41
N ALA A 19 10.43 3.91 -9.22
CA ALA A 19 9.52 4.39 -8.16
C ALA A 19 8.03 4.15 -8.46
N GLY A 20 7.69 3.70 -9.68
CA GLY A 20 6.31 3.47 -10.12
C GLY A 20 5.78 2.03 -9.98
N CYS A 21 6.63 1.07 -9.60
CA CYS A 21 6.27 -0.36 -9.69
C CYS A 21 5.90 -1.02 -8.36
N ALA A 22 6.19 -0.38 -7.22
CA ALA A 22 5.70 -0.83 -5.92
C ALA A 22 4.52 0.05 -5.53
N GLN A 23 3.29 -0.44 -5.72
CA GLN A 23 2.14 0.17 -5.06
C GLN A 23 2.34 0.01 -3.55
N ASP A 24 2.85 1.05 -2.89
CA ASP A 24 2.99 1.08 -1.45
C ASP A 24 1.59 1.16 -0.83
N PHE A 25 1.12 0.05 -0.29
CA PHE A 25 -0.09 -0.02 0.50
C PHE A 25 0.34 0.18 1.95
N GLY A 26 0.35 1.42 2.43
CA GLY A 26 0.79 1.74 3.79
C GLY A 26 0.12 0.84 4.84
N GLN A 27 0.84 0.54 5.92
CA GLN A 27 0.56 -0.54 6.89
C GLN A 27 -0.72 -0.38 7.74
N GLY A 28 -1.65 0.53 7.41
CA GLY A 28 -2.90 0.76 8.15
C GLY A 28 -2.74 1.01 9.67
N PRO A 29 -3.83 1.21 10.43
CA PRO A 29 -3.76 1.26 11.90
C PRO A 29 -3.78 -0.14 12.51
N GLU A 30 -3.06 -0.34 13.63
CA GLU A 30 -3.16 -1.58 14.41
C GLU A 30 -4.55 -1.73 15.06
N GLY A 31 -5.15 -2.90 14.95
CA GLY A 31 -6.52 -3.10 15.44
C GLY A 31 -7.14 -4.43 15.01
N ARG A 32 -8.48 -4.46 14.93
CA ARG A 32 -9.22 -5.60 14.39
C ARG A 32 -9.89 -5.23 13.07
N VAL A 33 -9.81 -6.13 12.10
CA VAL A 33 -10.54 -5.96 10.84
C VAL A 33 -12.03 -6.11 11.12
N THR A 34 -12.82 -5.06 10.91
CA THR A 34 -14.27 -5.07 11.14
C THR A 34 -15.07 -5.27 9.87
N ASP A 35 -14.51 -4.88 8.71
CA ASP A 35 -15.15 -5.05 7.42
C ASP A 35 -14.13 -5.11 6.28
N LYS A 36 -14.55 -5.61 5.12
CA LYS A 36 -13.73 -5.80 3.92
C LYS A 36 -14.56 -5.41 2.70
N SER A 37 -14.00 -4.60 1.82
CA SER A 37 -14.70 -4.22 0.58
C SER A 37 -13.76 -4.25 -0.62
N LYS A 38 -14.34 -4.49 -1.79
CA LYS A 38 -13.65 -4.53 -3.07
C LYS A 38 -14.33 -3.55 -4.01
N ASP A 39 -13.53 -2.73 -4.68
CA ASP A 39 -13.99 -1.79 -5.71
C ASP A 39 -13.18 -2.05 -6.99
N GLY A 40 -13.80 -2.75 -7.94
CA GLY A 40 -13.14 -3.23 -9.15
C GLY A 40 -11.91 -4.11 -8.84
N LYS A 41 -10.72 -3.62 -9.17
CA LYS A 41 -9.43 -4.28 -8.91
C LYS A 41 -8.74 -3.83 -7.60
N LYS A 42 -9.39 -2.96 -6.83
CA LYS A 42 -8.86 -2.40 -5.57
C LYS A 42 -9.47 -3.13 -4.38
N PHE A 43 -8.64 -3.39 -3.38
CA PHE A 43 -9.02 -4.10 -2.17
C PHE A 43 -8.89 -3.18 -0.96
N TYR A 44 -9.84 -3.27 -0.04
CA TYR A 44 -9.90 -2.42 1.14
C TYR A 44 -10.23 -3.23 2.39
N LEU A 45 -9.56 -2.88 3.48
CA LEU A 45 -9.90 -3.31 4.83
C LEU A 45 -10.43 -2.12 5.60
N VAL A 46 -11.37 -2.39 6.51
CA VAL A 46 -11.78 -1.46 7.56
C VAL A 46 -11.25 -2.03 8.87
N VAL A 47 -10.38 -1.28 9.53
CA VAL A 47 -9.79 -1.67 10.81
C VAL A 47 -10.27 -0.74 11.89
N ASP A 48 -10.81 -1.31 12.95
CA ASP A 48 -11.12 -0.60 14.18
C ASP A 48 -9.87 -0.56 15.07
N PRO A 49 -9.28 0.62 15.30
CA PRO A 49 -8.02 0.73 16.01
C PRO A 49 -8.14 0.28 17.47
N LYS A 50 -7.10 -0.39 17.99
CA LYS A 50 -7.10 -0.86 19.39
C LYS A 50 -7.08 0.30 20.39
N LYS A 51 -6.46 1.42 20.03
CA LYS A 51 -6.46 2.66 20.81
C LYS A 51 -7.57 3.54 20.27
N GLU A 52 -8.29 4.23 21.15
CA GLU A 52 -9.46 5.05 20.82
C GLU A 52 -9.32 5.77 19.48
N GLY A 53 -10.28 5.53 18.59
CA GLY A 53 -10.28 6.06 17.24
C GLY A 53 -11.48 5.56 16.47
N LYS A 54 -11.73 6.18 15.32
CA LYS A 54 -12.77 5.71 14.39
C LYS A 54 -12.20 4.62 13.51
N ALA A 55 -13.02 3.62 13.18
CA ALA A 55 -12.68 2.61 12.20
C ALA A 55 -12.22 3.26 10.88
N LYS A 56 -11.09 2.79 10.35
CA LYS A 56 -10.43 3.38 9.18
C LYS A 56 -10.45 2.43 8.01
N LYS A 57 -10.99 2.89 6.88
CA LYS A 57 -10.92 2.20 5.59
C LYS A 57 -9.64 2.61 4.86
N PHE A 58 -8.85 1.63 4.43
CA PHE A 58 -7.62 1.88 3.65
C PHE A 58 -7.42 0.78 2.61
N ARG A 59 -6.65 1.12 1.57
CA ARG A 59 -6.37 0.23 0.46
C ARG A 59 -5.28 -0.75 0.87
N VAL A 60 -5.46 -2.01 0.53
CA VAL A 60 -4.48 -3.08 0.80
C VAL A 60 -4.13 -3.85 -0.47
N SER A 61 -3.10 -4.68 -0.38
CA SER A 61 -2.77 -5.63 -1.44
C SER A 61 -3.87 -6.70 -1.57
N LYS A 62 -3.85 -7.42 -2.69
CA LYS A 62 -4.73 -8.58 -2.87
C LYS A 62 -4.46 -9.65 -1.79
N TYR A 63 -3.20 -9.85 -1.41
CA TYR A 63 -2.79 -10.86 -0.43
C TYR A 63 -3.36 -10.53 0.95
N ASP A 64 -3.11 -9.33 1.47
CA ASP A 64 -3.69 -8.90 2.75
C ASP A 64 -5.22 -8.97 2.73
N TYR A 65 -5.85 -8.60 1.61
CA TYR A 65 -7.30 -8.74 1.51
C TYR A 65 -7.77 -10.18 1.61
N HIS A 66 -7.02 -11.17 1.13
CA HIS A 66 -7.42 -12.58 1.26
C HIS A 66 -7.00 -13.20 2.59
N ASP A 67 -5.88 -12.76 3.15
CA ASP A 67 -5.30 -13.31 4.38
C ASP A 67 -5.95 -12.71 5.65
N CYS A 68 -6.40 -11.45 5.61
CA CYS A 68 -7.02 -10.78 6.75
C CYS A 68 -8.54 -10.95 6.74
N TYR A 69 -9.09 -11.81 7.58
CA TYR A 69 -10.53 -12.01 7.73
C TYR A 69 -11.17 -11.00 8.70
N ARG A 70 -12.51 -10.97 8.72
CA ARG A 70 -13.24 -10.16 9.69
C ARG A 70 -13.02 -10.74 11.09
N GLY A 71 -12.54 -9.91 12.01
CA GLY A 71 -12.14 -10.30 13.36
C GLY A 71 -10.62 -10.45 13.54
N SER A 72 -9.86 -10.65 12.46
CA SER A 72 -8.41 -10.86 12.54
C SER A 72 -7.69 -9.63 13.09
N LYS A 73 -6.60 -9.86 13.83
CA LYS A 73 -5.70 -8.82 14.35
C LYS A 73 -4.84 -8.29 13.21
N TYR A 74 -4.96 -7.01 12.91
CA TYR A 74 -4.18 -6.33 11.89
C TYR A 74 -2.99 -5.57 12.54
N PRO A 75 -1.79 -5.48 11.94
CA PRO A 75 -1.42 -5.81 10.54
C PRO A 75 -0.97 -7.24 10.27
N LYS A 76 -0.80 -8.09 11.28
CA LYS A 76 -0.29 -9.46 11.09
C LYS A 76 -1.33 -10.45 10.58
N CYS A 77 -2.60 -10.06 10.56
CA CYS A 77 -3.74 -10.85 10.09
C CYS A 77 -3.82 -12.23 10.74
N ILE A 78 -3.73 -12.21 12.07
CA ILE A 78 -3.83 -13.40 12.90
C ILE A 78 -5.27 -13.51 13.37
N ASP A 79 -5.90 -14.66 13.12
CA ASP A 79 -7.22 -14.99 13.66
C ASP A 79 -7.14 -15.23 15.17
N ASP A 80 -8.24 -14.96 15.89
CA ASP A 80 -8.36 -15.23 17.33
C ASP A 80 -8.94 -16.63 17.57
#